data_AF-A0A399YP59-F1
#
_entry.id   AF-A0A399YP59-F1
#
_cell.length_a   1.000
_cell.length_b   1.000
_cell.length_c   1.000
_cell.angle_alpha   90.00
_cell.angle_beta   90.00
_cell.angle_gamma   90.00
#
_symmetry.space_group_name_H-M   'P 1'
#
loop_
_entity.id
_entity.type
_entity.pdbx_description
1 polymer ?
#
loop_
_entity_poly.entity_id
_entity_poly.type
_entity_poly.pdbx_seq_one_letter_code
_entity_poly.pdbx_strand_id
1 'polypeptide(L)' 'MSDSKVLDIRPYPPIQRHPLIFGWFEELGAGEHFVLVNDHDPKPLFYQFQAERTGEFTWEYELQGPKEWRVRIGKN' A
#
# COMPACT_ATOMS: atom_id res chain seq x y z
N MET A 1 -15.79 11.21 9.29
CA MET A 1 -14.86 11.28 8.14
C MET A 1 -13.67 10.46 8.56
N SER A 2 -13.43 9.32 7.90
CA SER A 2 -12.29 8.47 8.26
C SER A 2 -11.03 9.17 7.76
N ASP A 3 -10.17 9.62 8.66
CA ASP A 3 -8.80 10.00 8.30
C ASP A 3 -8.10 8.72 7.82
N SER A 4 -8.00 8.55 6.50
CA SER A 4 -7.24 7.45 5.92
C SER A 4 -5.77 7.65 6.28
N LYS A 5 -5.17 6.69 7.00
CA LYS A 5 -3.74 6.75 7.34
C LYS A 5 -2.92 6.75 6.04
N VAL A 6 -1.92 7.62 5.94
CA VAL A 6 -1.05 7.74 4.75
C VAL A 6 0.34 7.22 5.09
N LEU A 7 0.85 6.29 4.27
CA LEU A 7 2.21 5.78 4.33
C LEU A 7 2.99 6.27 3.11
N ASP A 8 3.83 7.29 3.31
CA ASP A 8 4.75 7.78 2.26
C ASP A 8 6.08 7.02 2.33
N ILE A 9 6.34 6.17 1.33
CA ILE A 9 7.54 5.32 1.29
C ILE A 9 8.72 5.98 0.56
N ARG A 10 8.53 7.14 -0.07
CA ARG A 10 9.57 7.84 -0.82
C ARG A 10 10.84 8.14 0.02
N PRO A 11 10.76 8.56 1.30
CA PRO A 11 11.96 8.82 2.09
C PRO A 11 12.68 7.55 2.57
N TYR A 12 12.08 6.37 2.42
CA TYR A 12 12.66 5.12 2.92
C TYR A 12 13.55 4.44 1.87
N PRO A 13 14.69 3.86 2.27
CA PRO A 13 15.52 3.02 1.40
C PRO A 13 14.73 1.84 0.82
N PRO A 14 15.00 1.41 -0.44
CA PRO A 14 14.24 0.34 -1.09
C PRO A 14 14.09 -0.95 -0.26
N ILE A 15 15.14 -1.36 0.43
CA ILE A 15 15.14 -2.57 1.28
C ILE A 15 14.19 -2.49 2.48
N GLN A 16 13.84 -1.27 2.93
CA GLN A 16 12.95 -1.04 4.06
C GLN A 16 11.48 -0.91 3.65
N ARG A 17 11.21 -0.58 2.38
CA ARG A 17 9.85 -0.25 1.91
C ARG A 17 8.88 -1.43 2.08
N HIS A 18 9.22 -2.59 1.53
CA HIS A 18 8.31 -3.75 1.57
C HIS A 18 8.05 -4.23 3.00
N PRO A 19 9.06 -4.45 3.86
CA PRO A 19 8.81 -4.81 5.26
C PRO A 19 7.92 -3.81 6.00
N LEU A 20 8.11 -2.51 5.77
CA LEU A 20 7.28 -1.46 6.37
C LEU A 20 5.81 -1.53 5.89
N ILE A 21 5.60 -1.69 4.59
CA ILE A 21 4.27 -1.79 3.99
C ILE A 21 3.50 -3.01 4.50
N PHE A 22 4.14 -4.18 4.52
CA PHE A 22 3.50 -5.39 5.03
C PHE A 22 3.25 -5.30 6.53
N GLY A 23 4.17 -4.70 7.30
CA GLY A 23 3.93 -4.42 8.72
C GLY A 23 2.67 -3.58 8.95
N TRP A 24 2.49 -2.49 8.19
CA TRP A 24 1.27 -1.67 8.24
C TRP A 24 0.02 -2.46 7.86
N PHE A 25 0.11 -3.33 6.85
CA PHE A 25 -1.01 -4.17 6.44
C PHE A 25 -1.41 -5.20 7.51
N GLU A 26 -0.44 -5.81 8.19
CA GLU A 26 -0.74 -6.77 9.26
C GLU A 26 -1.44 -6.13 10.46
N GLU A 27 -1.14 -4.86 10.75
CA GLU A 27 -1.78 -4.08 11.80
C GLU A 27 -3.23 -3.64 11.48
N LEU A 28 -3.66 -3.73 10.22
CA LEU A 28 -5.04 -3.40 9.84
C LEU A 28 -6.04 -4.41 10.41
N GLY A 29 -7.16 -3.89 10.92
CA GLY A 29 -8.38 -4.66 11.12
C GLY A 29 -9.12 -4.93 9.80
N ALA A 30 -10.07 -5.87 9.83
CA ALA A 30 -10.95 -6.14 8.68
C ALA A 30 -11.78 -4.90 8.31
N GLY A 31 -11.79 -4.55 7.03
CA GLY A 31 -12.41 -3.34 6.50
C GLY A 31 -11.60 -2.05 6.66
N GLU A 32 -10.43 -2.09 7.32
CA GLU A 32 -9.53 -0.94 7.43
C GLU A 32 -8.59 -0.84 6.22
N HIS A 33 -8.04 0.36 6.00
CA HIS A 33 -7.12 0.65 4.92
C HIS A 33 -6.12 1.76 5.25
N PHE A 34 -5.04 1.82 4.47
CA PHE A 34 -4.14 2.98 4.40
C PHE A 34 -3.88 3.34 2.93
N VAL A 35 -3.35 4.54 2.71
CA VAL A 35 -2.93 5.03 1.39
C VAL A 35 -1.41 4.99 1.30
N LEU A 36 -0.89 4.17 0.39
CA LEU A 36 0.52 4.12 0.03
C LEU A 36 0.85 5.26 -0.95
N VAL A 37 1.90 6.04 -0.67
CA VAL A 37 2.44 7.05 -1.60
C VAL A 37 3.82 6.61 -2.09
N ASN A 38 3.98 6.53 -3.41
CA ASN A 38 5.23 6.13 -4.07
C ASN A 38 5.60 7.07 -5.23
N ASP A 39 6.87 7.07 -5.62
CA ASP A 39 7.40 7.87 -6.74
C ASP A 39 7.21 7.20 -8.11
N HIS A 40 6.81 5.93 -8.16
CA HIS A 40 6.51 5.17 -9.37
C HIS A 40 5.35 4.18 -9.14
N ASP A 41 4.85 3.56 -10.21
CA ASP A 41 3.83 2.52 -10.15
C ASP A 41 4.31 1.34 -9.28
N PRO A 42 3.64 1.04 -8.14
CA PRO A 42 4.00 -0.08 -7.26
C PRO A 42 3.51 -1.44 -7.79
N LYS A 43 3.39 -1.64 -9.11
CA LYS A 43 2.98 -2.91 -9.72
C LYS A 43 3.74 -4.16 -9.23
N PRO A 44 5.07 -4.15 -9.00
CA PRO A 44 5.75 -5.32 -8.43
C PRO A 44 5.23 -5.68 -7.02
N LEU A 45 4.92 -4.67 -6.21
CA LEU A 45 4.35 -4.86 -4.88
C LEU A 45 2.93 -5.43 -4.95
N PHE A 46 2.11 -4.99 -5.90
CA PHE A 46 0.78 -5.58 -6.14
C PHE A 46 0.86 -7.09 -6.37
N TYR A 47 1.80 -7.55 -7.21
CA TYR A 47 1.98 -8.98 -7.45
C TYR A 47 2.48 -9.72 -6.21
N GLN A 48 3.29 -9.09 -5.37
CA GLN A 48 3.69 -9.68 -4.10
C GLN A 48 2.50 -9.85 -3.15
N PHE A 49 1.62 -8.85 -3.03
CA PHE A 49 0.35 -8.99 -2.31
C PHE A 49 -0.53 -10.10 -2.87
N GLN A 50 -0.65 -10.19 -4.21
CA GLN A 50 -1.38 -11.29 -4.85
C GLN A 50 -0.80 -12.68 -4.56
N ALA A 51 0.52 -12.79 -4.35
CA ALA A 51 1.14 -14.08 -4.05
C ALA A 51 1.05 -14.44 -2.56
N GLU A 52 1.18 -13.45 -1.66
CA GLU A 52 1.32 -13.68 -0.22
C GLU A 52 0.02 -13.50 0.57
N ARG A 53 -0.97 -12.76 0.05
CA ARG A 53 -2.21 -12.36 0.76
C ARG A 53 -3.44 -12.55 -0.12
N THR A 54 -3.47 -13.59 -0.94
CA THR A 54 -4.56 -13.87 -1.89
C THR A 54 -5.93 -13.82 -1.20
N GLY A 55 -6.80 -12.90 -1.64
CA GLY A 55 -8.16 -12.76 -1.12
C GLY A 55 -8.28 -11.98 0.20
N GLU A 56 -7.16 -11.59 0.82
CA GLU A 56 -7.13 -10.88 2.10
C GLU A 56 -7.01 -9.36 1.95
N PHE A 57 -6.70 -8.86 0.75
CA PHE A 57 -6.48 -7.44 0.50
C PHE A 57 -7.36 -6.87 -0.63
N THR A 58 -7.50 -5.55 -0.59
CA THR A 58 -8.01 -4.71 -1.69
C THR A 58 -6.91 -3.78 -2.18
N TRP A 59 -7.01 -3.38 -3.45
CA TRP A 59 -6.02 -2.52 -4.09
C TRP A 59 -6.71 -1.55 -5.05
N GLU A 60 -6.68 -0.27 -4.73
CA GLU A 60 -7.34 0.77 -5.52
C GLU A 60 -6.39 1.93 -5.77
N TYR A 61 -6.24 2.33 -7.02
CA TYR A 61 -5.46 3.53 -7.35
C TYR A 61 -6.29 4.78 -7.05
N GLU A 62 -5.79 5.64 -6.16
CA GLU A 62 -6.32 6.99 -5.94
C GLU A 62 -5.66 8.02 -6.87
N LEU A 63 -4.38 7.78 -7.23
CA LEU A 63 -3.62 8.62 -8.15
C LEU A 63 -2.63 7.79 -8.95
N GLN A 64 -2.57 8.01 -10.26
CA GLN A 64 -1.71 7.29 -11.20
C GLN A 64 -0.76 8.24 -11.95
N GLY A 65 0.27 8.73 -11.26
CA GLY A 65 1.44 9.34 -11.88
C GLY A 65 1.20 10.62 -12.71
N PRO A 66 2.25 11.13 -13.40
CA PRO A 66 3.61 10.58 -13.45
C PRO A 66 4.51 10.99 -12.25
N LYS A 67 4.08 11.95 -11.43
CA LYS A 67 4.91 12.50 -10.33
C LYS A 67 4.69 11.83 -8.97
N GLU A 68 3.52 11.23 -8.78
CA GLU A 68 3.12 10.63 -7.52
C GLU A 68 2.10 9.52 -7.81
N TRP A 69 2.24 8.40 -7.12
CA TRP A 69 1.32 7.29 -7.16
C TRP A 69 0.70 7.10 -5.79
N ARG A 70 -0.63 7.01 -5.74
CA ARG A 70 -1.38 6.74 -4.52
C ARG A 70 -2.21 5.49 -4.69
N VAL A 71 -2.05 4.55 -3.77
CA VAL A 71 -2.80 3.31 -3.75
C VAL A 71 -3.43 3.12 -2.39
N ARG A 72 -4.75 2.99 -2.34
CA ARG A 72 -5.48 2.53 -1.17
C ARG A 72 -5.32 1.01 -1.06
N ILE A 73 -4.71 0.57 0.03
CA ILE A 73 -4.51 -0.85 0.36
C ILE A 73 -5.34 -1.13 1.60
N GLY A 74 -6.34 -2.01 1.47
CA GLY A 74 -7.24 -2.39 2.56
C GLY A 74 -7.20 -3.88 2.86
N LYS A 75 -7.60 -4.26 4.08
CA LYS A 75 -7.73 -5.66 4.52
C LYS A 75 -9.20 -6.08 4.53
N ASN A 76 -9.51 -7.25 3.96
CA ASN A 76 -10.86 -7.82 3.95
C ASN A 76 -11.26 -8.40 5.31
#